data_AF-A0A1U9LIY6-F1
#
_entry.id   AF-A0A1U9LIY6-F1
#
_cell.length_a   1.000
_cell.length_b   1.000
_cell.length_c   1.000
_cell.angle_alpha   90.00
_cell.angle_beta   90.00
_cell.angle_gamma   90.00
#
_symmetry.space_group_name_H-M   'P 1'
#
loop_
_entity.id
_entity.type
_entity.pdbx_description
1 polymer ?
#
loop_
_entity_poly.entity_id
_entity_poly.type
_entity_poly.pdbx_seq_one_letter_code
_entity_poly.pdbx_strand_id
1 'polypeptide(L)'
;MSETASTASKPRKDEEDLRFGAVSFDDPKDPTSGWMAIEGDEKAKRVDALHQMPSDVIFWTNIPYKEFFSGAGRTRSNLRHAEYLVCKPSEILAEWGFAENTSSATTPTLMAVMFARIAKLAFGIAVKCNPSLRMSTFFTGTTLINDVSSFLPEAEFAENEAVETCVADRGFVRLTVTGARGPKGSPTFKLRHPRLSYARNLLETMAPVGPFSFVDVEEISKKRSNVASWLCSQSKPFVAEIAVDDGLPDEATIYGFGNSTSKNKLIRNWVSTPELKELLTVYKKITVRNIWMGEKYQRLSDVLPEPVMKFVRAKISFGSWSAGIVAETIWRALCAPDSRRRVPGEQRPDTSWRGAWLIAHDKVASYRAAKYLYDRNHIAPMYGYGWLNCAVPPDVVDDLIRDGLACGVIPPMIDVPDNFMRAGDAYSWGGDPESKPLTDCILQKRQKLAWNTDEVRVLPPGPKRDELKAKIQSGLASGKI
;
A
#
# COMPACT_ATOMS: atom_id res chain seq x y z
N MET A 1 39.46 17.20 -27.06
CA MET A 1 38.86 15.96 -27.59
C MET A 1 39.60 14.78 -26.99
N SER A 2 38.99 14.09 -26.03
CA SER A 2 39.19 12.66 -25.78
C SER A 2 38.09 12.21 -24.83
N GLU A 3 37.07 11.56 -25.38
CA GLU A 3 36.03 10.87 -24.63
C GLU A 3 36.65 9.66 -23.94
N THR A 4 36.62 9.64 -22.60
CA THR A 4 36.83 8.43 -21.82
C THR A 4 35.54 7.63 -21.80
N ALA A 5 35.50 6.59 -22.62
CA ALA A 5 34.45 5.59 -22.64
C ALA A 5 34.31 4.94 -21.24
N SER A 6 33.13 5.08 -20.64
CA SER A 6 32.72 4.35 -19.45
C SER A 6 32.56 2.87 -19.81
N THR A 7 33.53 2.05 -19.44
CA THR A 7 33.42 0.59 -19.51
C THR A 7 32.40 0.11 -18.49
N ALA A 8 31.25 -0.38 -18.96
CA ALA A 8 30.29 -1.10 -18.14
C ALA A 8 30.98 -2.30 -17.47
N SER A 9 31.03 -2.33 -16.13
CA SER A 9 31.61 -3.45 -15.41
C SER A 9 30.76 -4.70 -15.65
N LYS A 10 31.42 -5.82 -15.96
CA LYS A 10 30.77 -7.14 -15.94
C LYS A 10 30.17 -7.38 -14.55
N PRO A 11 28.94 -7.92 -14.44
CA PRO A 11 28.37 -8.32 -13.17
C PRO A 11 29.30 -9.33 -12.46
N ARG A 12 29.46 -9.19 -11.15
CA ARG A 12 30.34 -10.07 -10.35
C ARG A 12 29.66 -11.42 -10.19
N LYS A 13 30.43 -12.49 -10.24
CA LYS A 13 29.98 -13.90 -10.10
C LYS A 13 29.25 -14.20 -8.78
N ASP A 14 29.30 -13.28 -7.81
CA ASP A 14 28.60 -13.35 -6.53
C ASP A 14 27.15 -12.81 -6.59
N GLU A 15 26.70 -12.33 -7.76
CA GLU A 15 25.32 -11.90 -8.03
C GLU A 15 24.38 -13.05 -8.40
N GLU A 16 24.89 -14.28 -8.58
CA GLU A 16 24.12 -15.53 -8.71
C GLU A 16 23.87 -16.13 -7.30
N ASP A 17 22.69 -16.52 -6.83
CA ASP A 17 21.31 -16.35 -7.29
C ASP A 17 20.45 -16.62 -6.02
N LEU A 18 20.13 -15.60 -5.22
CA LEU A 18 19.09 -15.80 -4.21
C LEU A 18 17.78 -16.00 -4.96
N ARG A 19 17.25 -17.22 -4.92
CA ARG A 19 16.05 -17.57 -5.68
C ARG A 19 14.81 -17.24 -4.86
N PHE A 20 13.71 -17.01 -5.57
CA PHE A 20 12.42 -16.73 -4.94
C PHE A 20 11.42 -17.78 -5.37
N GLY A 21 10.60 -18.21 -4.42
CA GLY A 21 9.55 -19.18 -4.64
C GLY A 21 8.33 -18.89 -3.78
N ALA A 22 7.34 -19.74 -3.90
CA ALA A 22 6.17 -19.71 -3.03
C ALA A 22 5.75 -21.11 -2.62
N VAL A 23 5.12 -21.20 -1.45
CA VAL A 23 4.52 -22.43 -0.93
C VAL A 23 3.10 -22.16 -0.48
N SER A 24 2.17 -22.97 -0.97
CA SER A 24 0.82 -23.06 -0.42
C SER A 24 0.74 -24.32 0.42
N PHE A 25 0.73 -24.17 1.74
CA PHE A 25 0.50 -25.27 2.67
C PHE A 25 -0.97 -25.68 2.66
N ASP A 26 -1.23 -26.97 2.79
CA ASP A 26 -2.60 -27.50 2.82
C ASP A 26 -3.32 -27.10 4.12
N ASP A 27 -2.60 -27.13 5.25
CA ASP A 27 -3.04 -26.58 6.53
C ASP A 27 -2.08 -25.46 6.97
N PRO A 28 -2.49 -24.18 6.86
CA PRO A 28 -1.68 -23.05 7.34
C PRO A 28 -1.45 -23.03 8.86
N LYS A 29 -2.27 -23.72 9.65
CA LYS A 29 -2.11 -23.82 11.11
C LYS A 29 -1.09 -24.87 11.51
N ASP A 30 -0.96 -25.92 10.71
CA ASP A 30 0.04 -26.97 10.85
C ASP A 30 0.78 -27.22 9.52
N PRO A 31 1.72 -26.32 9.13
CA PRO A 31 2.32 -26.30 7.80
C PRO A 31 3.35 -27.41 7.62
N THR A 32 2.88 -28.63 7.37
CA THR A 32 3.71 -29.83 7.18
C THR A 32 3.94 -30.15 5.70
N SER A 33 2.86 -30.15 4.92
CA SER A 33 2.83 -30.49 3.50
C SER A 33 2.06 -29.45 2.66
N GLY A 34 2.31 -29.43 1.37
CA GLY A 34 1.72 -28.46 0.45
C GLY A 34 2.28 -28.53 -0.95
N TRP A 35 2.12 -27.43 -1.69
CA TRP A 35 2.61 -27.26 -3.04
C TRP A 35 3.61 -26.11 -3.10
N MET A 36 4.79 -26.35 -3.67
CA MET A 36 5.81 -25.31 -3.86
C MET A 36 6.09 -25.07 -5.33
N ALA A 37 6.44 -23.83 -5.68
CA ALA A 37 7.06 -23.50 -6.97
C ALA A 37 8.20 -22.52 -6.75
N ILE A 38 9.23 -22.62 -7.57
CA ILE A 38 10.32 -21.65 -7.65
C ILE A 38 10.15 -20.87 -8.95
N GLU A 39 10.54 -19.60 -8.99
CA GLU A 39 10.55 -18.84 -10.25
C GLU A 39 11.27 -19.64 -11.35
N GLY A 40 10.61 -19.82 -12.49
CA GLY A 40 11.13 -20.58 -13.63
C GLY A 40 10.69 -22.05 -13.67
N ASP A 41 10.10 -22.59 -12.59
CA ASP A 41 9.44 -23.89 -12.64
C ASP A 41 8.18 -23.81 -13.53
N GLU A 42 8.00 -24.79 -14.42
CA GLU A 42 6.80 -24.88 -15.26
C GLU A 42 5.54 -25.23 -14.45
N LYS A 43 5.71 -25.99 -13.35
CA LYS A 43 4.62 -26.49 -12.50
C LYS A 43 5.08 -26.58 -11.05
N ALA A 44 4.14 -26.32 -10.13
CA ALA A 44 4.36 -26.58 -8.72
C ALA A 44 4.60 -28.08 -8.45
N LYS A 45 5.44 -28.35 -7.45
CA LYS A 45 5.80 -29.69 -6.96
C LYS A 45 5.16 -29.91 -5.59
N ARG A 46 4.73 -31.14 -5.35
CA ARG A 46 4.27 -31.57 -4.04
C ARG A 46 5.45 -31.55 -3.06
N VAL A 47 5.19 -31.08 -1.85
CA VAL A 47 6.12 -31.14 -0.71
C VAL A 47 5.39 -31.86 0.40
N ASP A 48 5.92 -33.01 0.81
CA ASP A 48 5.32 -33.82 1.88
C ASP A 48 5.90 -33.48 3.25
N ALA A 49 7.08 -32.86 3.25
CA ALA A 49 7.73 -32.40 4.47
C ALA A 49 8.61 -31.18 4.22
N LEU A 50 8.64 -30.27 5.19
CA LEU A 50 9.42 -29.03 5.14
C LEU A 50 10.90 -29.24 4.74
N HIS A 51 11.58 -30.31 5.18
CA HIS A 51 13.00 -30.55 4.87
C HIS A 51 13.30 -30.79 3.38
N GLN A 52 12.29 -31.09 2.57
CA GLN A 52 12.43 -31.24 1.12
C GLN A 52 12.56 -29.88 0.39
N MET A 53 12.25 -28.77 1.08
CA MET A 53 12.36 -27.43 0.52
C MET A 53 13.82 -26.96 0.47
N PRO A 54 14.29 -26.41 -0.66
CA PRO A 54 15.63 -25.84 -0.76
C PRO A 54 15.88 -24.69 0.24
N SER A 55 17.09 -24.62 0.78
CA SER A 55 17.50 -23.58 1.75
C SER A 55 17.99 -22.29 1.08
N ASP A 56 18.35 -22.34 -0.20
CA ASP A 56 18.86 -21.22 -1.01
C ASP A 56 17.75 -20.40 -1.68
N VAL A 57 16.49 -20.70 -1.37
CA VAL A 57 15.30 -20.03 -1.91
C VAL A 57 14.55 -19.35 -0.77
N ILE A 58 14.17 -18.09 -0.95
CA ILE A 58 13.19 -17.43 -0.07
C ILE A 58 11.79 -17.78 -0.57
N PHE A 59 10.98 -18.36 0.30
CA PHE A 59 9.61 -18.75 0.01
C PHE A 59 8.61 -17.82 0.66
N TRP A 60 7.67 -17.31 -0.13
CA TRP A 60 6.47 -16.67 0.39
C TRP A 60 5.34 -17.69 0.58
N THR A 61 4.63 -17.61 1.70
CA THR A 61 3.70 -18.66 2.15
C THR A 61 2.28 -18.15 2.35
N ASN A 62 1.32 -19.07 2.48
CA ASN A 62 -0.06 -18.76 2.90
C ASN A 62 -0.27 -18.82 4.44
N ILE A 63 0.80 -18.96 5.23
CA ILE A 63 0.73 -19.01 6.70
C ILE A 63 0.48 -17.59 7.24
N PRO A 64 -0.59 -17.34 8.01
CA PRO A 64 -0.83 -16.01 8.57
C PRO A 64 0.20 -15.64 9.66
N TYR A 65 0.40 -14.34 9.87
CA TYR A 65 1.42 -13.80 10.78
C TYR A 65 1.44 -14.46 12.17
N LYS A 66 0.26 -14.63 12.80
CA LYS A 66 0.17 -15.16 14.17
C LYS A 66 0.68 -16.60 14.23
N GLU A 67 0.14 -17.45 13.35
CA GLU A 67 0.48 -18.87 13.23
C GLU A 67 1.96 -19.05 12.84
N PHE A 68 2.49 -18.17 11.97
CA PHE A 68 3.88 -18.20 11.55
C PHE A 68 4.86 -18.04 12.72
N PHE A 69 4.61 -17.06 13.60
CA PHE A 69 5.50 -16.76 14.73
C PHE A 69 5.23 -17.62 15.97
N SER A 70 4.07 -18.25 16.09
CA SER A 70 3.78 -19.24 17.14
C SER A 70 4.19 -20.66 16.79
N GLY A 71 4.39 -20.98 15.51
CA GLY A 71 4.62 -22.34 15.02
C GLY A 71 5.94 -22.53 14.26
N ALA A 72 5.92 -23.47 13.29
CA ALA A 72 7.08 -23.90 12.53
C ALA A 72 7.68 -22.83 11.59
N GLY A 73 6.94 -21.75 11.29
CA GLY A 73 7.45 -20.64 10.46
C GLY A 73 8.64 -19.92 11.10
N ARG A 74 8.63 -19.76 12.43
CA ARG A 74 9.67 -19.05 13.18
C ARG A 74 11.05 -19.71 13.09
N THR A 75 11.12 -21.03 12.91
CA THR A 75 12.39 -21.78 12.94
C THR A 75 13.13 -21.75 11.60
N ARG A 76 12.51 -21.23 10.53
CA ARG A 76 13.09 -21.20 9.18
C ARG A 76 13.29 -19.78 8.66
N SER A 77 14.56 -19.40 8.52
CA SER A 77 14.96 -18.06 8.06
C SER A 77 14.60 -17.76 6.60
N ASN A 78 14.28 -18.78 5.79
CA ASN A 78 13.95 -18.63 4.38
C ASN A 78 12.44 -18.61 4.08
N LEU A 79 11.58 -18.68 5.10
CA LEU A 79 10.12 -18.57 4.91
C LEU A 79 9.63 -17.15 5.23
N ARG A 80 8.62 -16.69 4.49
CA ARG A 80 7.91 -15.43 4.71
C ARG A 80 6.42 -15.70 4.87
N HIS A 81 5.80 -15.11 5.88
CA HIS A 81 4.37 -15.26 6.16
C HIS A 81 3.49 -14.57 5.09
N ALA A 82 2.20 -14.85 5.11
CA ALA A 82 1.22 -14.35 4.12
C ALA A 82 1.20 -12.82 4.03
N GLU A 83 1.35 -12.12 5.14
CA GLU A 83 1.41 -10.66 5.23
C GLU A 83 2.82 -10.06 5.08
N TYR A 84 3.81 -10.83 4.59
CA TYR A 84 5.15 -10.30 4.33
C TYR A 84 5.12 -9.15 3.30
N LEU A 85 4.27 -9.32 2.28
CA LEU A 85 3.95 -8.28 1.29
C LEU A 85 2.74 -7.47 1.77
N VAL A 86 2.54 -6.30 1.14
CA VAL A 86 1.36 -5.45 1.38
C VAL A 86 0.05 -6.02 0.82
N CYS A 87 0.10 -7.22 0.22
CA CYS A 87 -1.04 -7.98 -0.26
C CYS A 87 -0.93 -9.45 0.18
N LYS A 88 -2.07 -10.12 0.36
CA LYS A 88 -2.15 -11.55 0.68
C LYS A 88 -2.14 -12.40 -0.59
N PRO A 89 -1.77 -13.69 -0.49
CA PRO A 89 -1.82 -14.62 -1.64
C PRO A 89 -3.18 -14.67 -2.35
N SER A 90 -4.29 -14.68 -1.60
CA SER A 90 -5.64 -14.70 -2.16
C SER A 90 -5.99 -13.42 -2.93
N GLU A 91 -5.45 -12.27 -2.53
CA GLU A 91 -5.67 -11.00 -3.22
C GLU A 91 -4.97 -10.99 -4.58
N ILE A 92 -3.81 -11.65 -4.71
CA ILE A 92 -3.13 -11.77 -6.02
C ILE A 92 -4.00 -12.57 -6.99
N LEU A 93 -4.56 -13.71 -6.55
CA LEU A 93 -5.41 -14.52 -7.41
C LEU A 93 -6.58 -13.69 -7.96
N ALA A 94 -7.30 -13.01 -7.06
CA ALA A 94 -8.42 -12.15 -7.43
C ALA A 94 -8.01 -11.01 -8.38
N GLU A 95 -6.93 -10.31 -8.08
CA GLU A 95 -6.45 -9.19 -8.91
C GLU A 95 -5.97 -9.63 -10.30
N TRP A 96 -5.62 -10.91 -10.46
CA TRP A 96 -5.23 -11.53 -11.73
C TRP A 96 -6.34 -12.37 -12.38
N GLY A 97 -7.57 -12.33 -11.87
CA GLY A 97 -8.72 -13.01 -12.51
C GLY A 97 -8.77 -14.52 -12.26
N PHE A 98 -8.05 -15.02 -11.26
CA PHE A 98 -8.14 -16.41 -10.82
C PHE A 98 -9.18 -16.54 -9.70
N ALA A 99 -10.06 -17.55 -9.79
CA ALA A 99 -11.05 -17.84 -8.78
C ALA A 99 -10.42 -18.42 -7.50
N GLU A 100 -11.10 -18.32 -6.36
CA GLU A 100 -10.60 -18.84 -5.06
C GLU A 100 -10.37 -20.36 -5.07
N ASN A 101 -11.14 -21.10 -5.87
CA ASN A 101 -11.01 -22.55 -6.05
C ASN A 101 -9.97 -22.95 -7.12
N THR A 102 -9.10 -22.02 -7.54
CA THR A 102 -7.98 -22.32 -8.43
C THR A 102 -7.12 -23.42 -7.83
N SER A 103 -6.69 -24.37 -8.69
CA SER A 103 -5.89 -25.53 -8.27
C SER A 103 -4.74 -25.14 -7.35
N SER A 104 -4.56 -25.89 -6.26
CA SER A 104 -3.47 -25.71 -5.29
C SER A 104 -2.06 -25.77 -5.92
N ALA A 105 -1.93 -26.32 -7.13
CA ALA A 105 -0.67 -26.33 -7.88
C ALA A 105 -0.45 -25.05 -8.74
N THR A 106 -1.52 -24.34 -9.10
CA THR A 106 -1.43 -23.11 -9.91
C THR A 106 -1.04 -21.91 -9.04
N THR A 107 -1.61 -21.81 -7.84
CA THR A 107 -1.39 -20.69 -6.91
C THR A 107 0.10 -20.47 -6.57
N PRO A 108 0.88 -21.49 -6.15
CA PRO A 108 2.31 -21.32 -5.89
C PRO A 108 3.11 -20.88 -7.12
N THR A 109 2.75 -21.37 -8.31
CA THR A 109 3.43 -21.00 -9.57
C THR A 109 3.29 -19.50 -9.84
N LEU A 110 2.06 -18.98 -9.75
CA LEU A 110 1.79 -17.55 -9.89
C LEU A 110 2.51 -16.74 -8.81
N MET A 111 2.36 -17.14 -7.55
CA MET A 111 2.97 -16.45 -6.41
C MET A 111 4.49 -16.40 -6.52
N ALA A 112 5.14 -17.47 -6.96
CA ALA A 112 6.59 -17.55 -7.10
C ALA A 112 7.11 -16.51 -8.11
N VAL A 113 6.47 -16.41 -9.27
CA VAL A 113 6.83 -15.41 -10.28
C VAL A 113 6.60 -14.00 -9.76
N MET A 114 5.44 -13.73 -9.16
CA MET A 114 5.14 -12.40 -8.62
C MET A 114 6.08 -11.99 -7.50
N PHE A 115 6.39 -12.91 -6.61
CA PHE A 115 7.30 -12.65 -5.50
C PHE A 115 8.71 -12.37 -6.01
N ALA A 116 9.22 -13.14 -6.97
CA ALA A 116 10.50 -12.90 -7.62
C ALA A 116 10.56 -11.52 -8.28
N ARG A 117 9.50 -11.11 -8.99
CA ARG A 117 9.43 -9.79 -9.62
C ARG A 117 9.45 -8.66 -8.60
N ILE A 118 8.63 -8.75 -7.56
CA ILE A 118 8.61 -7.77 -6.46
C ILE A 118 9.99 -7.66 -5.81
N ALA A 119 10.61 -8.80 -5.50
CA ALA A 119 11.93 -8.85 -4.90
C ALA A 119 13.00 -8.20 -5.80
N LYS A 120 13.06 -8.57 -7.08
CA LYS A 120 13.99 -7.97 -8.06
C LYS A 120 13.80 -6.45 -8.18
N LEU A 121 12.56 -5.97 -8.17
CA LEU A 121 12.26 -4.53 -8.21
C LEU A 121 12.69 -3.81 -6.93
N ALA A 122 12.34 -4.35 -5.75
CA ALA A 122 12.72 -3.77 -4.47
C ALA A 122 14.24 -3.73 -4.29
N PHE A 123 14.92 -4.84 -4.53
CA PHE A 123 16.38 -4.92 -4.46
C PHE A 123 17.05 -4.02 -5.51
N GLY A 124 16.50 -3.95 -6.72
CA GLY A 124 17.00 -3.08 -7.79
C GLY A 124 16.90 -1.57 -7.48
N ILE A 125 16.04 -1.16 -6.54
CA ILE A 125 16.04 0.19 -5.95
C ILE A 125 17.08 0.25 -4.83
N ALA A 126 17.05 -0.70 -3.91
CA ALA A 126 17.92 -0.75 -2.73
C ALA A 126 19.41 -0.70 -3.10
N VAL A 127 19.86 -1.48 -4.09
CA VAL A 127 21.26 -1.51 -4.55
C VAL A 127 21.69 -0.20 -5.21
N LYS A 128 20.76 0.59 -5.76
CA LYS A 128 21.07 1.92 -6.30
C LYS A 128 21.18 2.97 -5.20
N CYS A 129 20.46 2.79 -4.10
CA CYS A 129 20.61 3.62 -2.90
C CYS A 129 21.87 3.24 -2.11
N ASN A 130 22.22 1.95 -2.09
CA ASN A 130 23.41 1.43 -1.42
C ASN A 130 24.10 0.34 -2.29
N PRO A 131 25.11 0.70 -3.11
CA PRO A 131 25.81 -0.24 -3.98
C PRO A 131 26.56 -1.37 -3.29
N SER A 132 26.75 -1.30 -1.96
CA SER A 132 27.40 -2.37 -1.19
C SER A 132 26.43 -3.47 -0.75
N LEU A 133 25.12 -3.22 -0.86
CA LEU A 133 24.07 -4.11 -0.42
C LEU A 133 24.01 -5.38 -1.28
N ARG A 134 23.94 -6.54 -0.62
CA ARG A 134 23.78 -7.84 -1.28
C ARG A 134 22.35 -8.33 -1.16
N MET A 135 21.88 -9.06 -2.18
CA MET A 135 20.51 -9.58 -2.20
C MET A 135 20.25 -10.57 -1.06
N SER A 136 21.25 -11.39 -0.72
CA SER A 136 21.21 -12.36 0.39
C SER A 136 21.03 -11.73 1.77
N THR A 137 21.38 -10.45 1.93
CA THR A 137 21.26 -9.73 3.21
C THR A 137 20.10 -8.75 3.23
N PHE A 138 19.46 -8.47 2.10
CA PHE A 138 18.42 -7.45 1.99
C PHE A 138 17.08 -7.94 2.55
N PHE A 139 16.66 -9.16 2.21
CA PHE A 139 15.36 -9.71 2.60
C PHE A 139 15.44 -10.40 3.96
N THR A 140 15.71 -9.69 5.04
CA THR A 140 15.91 -10.29 6.38
C THR A 140 14.88 -9.84 7.42
N GLY A 141 14.12 -8.81 7.11
CA GLY A 141 13.05 -8.27 7.93
C GLY A 141 11.82 -9.17 7.98
N THR A 142 10.99 -8.91 9.00
CA THR A 142 9.72 -9.61 9.20
C THR A 142 8.74 -9.36 8.05
N THR A 143 8.78 -8.16 7.46
CA THR A 143 7.95 -7.76 6.30
C THR A 143 8.83 -7.06 5.27
N LEU A 144 8.38 -7.00 4.01
CA LEU A 144 9.06 -6.22 2.98
C LEU A 144 9.10 -4.73 3.33
N ILE A 145 8.13 -4.24 4.13
CA ILE A 145 8.17 -2.88 4.69
C ILE A 145 9.46 -2.67 5.49
N ASN A 146 9.85 -3.61 6.36
CA ASN A 146 11.08 -3.51 7.14
C ASN A 146 12.33 -3.51 6.26
N ASP A 147 12.35 -4.35 5.22
CA ASP A 147 13.48 -4.41 4.29
C ASP A 147 13.62 -3.09 3.51
N VAL A 148 12.49 -2.57 3.00
CA VAL A 148 12.44 -1.30 2.26
C VAL A 148 12.82 -0.10 3.13
N SER A 149 12.49 -0.09 4.42
CA SER A 149 12.91 0.97 5.35
C SER A 149 14.43 1.19 5.40
N SER A 150 15.25 0.18 5.07
CA SER A 150 16.72 0.25 5.14
C SER A 150 17.36 1.28 4.20
N PHE A 151 16.67 1.69 3.13
CA PHE A 151 17.15 2.70 2.19
C PHE A 151 16.32 3.99 2.21
N LEU A 152 15.34 4.10 3.10
CA LEU A 152 14.53 5.31 3.25
C LEU A 152 15.21 6.30 4.21
N PRO A 153 14.88 7.60 4.11
CA PRO A 153 15.40 8.60 5.03
C PRO A 153 15.03 8.29 6.48
N GLU A 154 15.89 8.68 7.41
CA GLU A 154 15.61 8.55 8.83
C GLU A 154 14.30 9.26 9.20
N ALA A 155 13.53 8.60 10.05
CA ALA A 155 12.22 9.05 10.46
C ALA A 155 12.31 9.85 11.76
N GLU A 156 11.63 11.00 11.79
CA GLU A 156 11.56 11.84 12.98
C GLU A 156 10.39 11.40 13.87
N PHE A 157 10.69 10.67 14.93
CA PHE A 157 9.69 10.14 15.85
C PHE A 157 9.34 11.15 16.94
N ALA A 158 8.09 11.13 17.40
CA ALA A 158 7.67 11.88 18.57
C ALA A 158 8.35 11.33 19.83
N GLU A 159 8.72 12.21 20.75
CA GLU A 159 9.40 11.88 22.01
C GLU A 159 8.61 12.42 23.21
N ASN A 160 8.86 11.85 24.39
CA ASN A 160 8.22 12.25 25.65
C ASN A 160 6.68 12.25 25.56
N GLU A 161 6.03 13.29 26.06
CA GLU A 161 4.57 13.44 26.03
C GLU A 161 4.00 13.43 24.62
N ALA A 162 4.78 13.87 23.61
CA ALA A 162 4.33 13.89 22.22
C ALA A 162 4.13 12.49 21.62
N VAL A 163 4.66 11.43 22.25
CA VAL A 163 4.52 10.04 21.77
C VAL A 163 3.06 9.67 21.54
N GLU A 164 2.13 10.12 22.38
CA GLU A 164 0.71 9.77 22.28
C GLU A 164 0.06 10.20 20.95
N THR A 165 0.59 11.25 20.33
CA THR A 165 0.13 11.78 19.04
C THR A 165 0.42 10.84 17.87
N CYS A 166 1.37 9.92 18.08
CA CYS A 166 1.88 8.98 17.07
C CYS A 166 1.69 7.53 17.52
N VAL A 167 0.74 7.25 18.41
CA VAL A 167 0.32 5.90 18.82
C VAL A 167 -0.92 5.49 18.02
N ALA A 168 -0.97 4.24 17.56
CA ALA A 168 -2.10 3.72 16.81
C ALA A 168 -3.39 3.78 17.64
N ASP A 169 -4.51 4.04 16.97
CA ASP A 169 -5.86 4.20 17.54
C ASP A 169 -6.04 5.38 18.53
N ARG A 170 -4.98 6.15 18.82
CA ARG A 170 -5.02 7.42 19.55
C ARG A 170 -4.66 8.62 18.66
N GLY A 171 -3.49 8.53 18.04
CA GLY A 171 -2.91 9.46 17.06
C GLY A 171 -3.52 9.34 15.69
N PHE A 172 -3.53 8.11 15.18
CA PHE A 172 -3.91 7.80 13.81
C PHE A 172 -4.61 6.45 13.71
N VAL A 173 -5.34 6.26 12.61
CA VAL A 173 -5.91 4.95 12.24
C VAL A 173 -5.52 4.65 10.80
N ARG A 174 -5.01 3.45 10.56
CA ARG A 174 -4.63 3.02 9.21
C ARG A 174 -5.81 2.50 8.40
N LEU A 175 -6.83 2.01 9.10
CA LEU A 175 -8.11 1.59 8.54
C LEU A 175 -9.22 2.29 9.31
N THR A 176 -10.16 2.85 8.57
CA THR A 176 -11.35 3.46 9.14
C THR A 176 -12.52 2.51 8.93
N VAL A 177 -13.20 2.15 10.01
CA VAL A 177 -14.50 1.48 9.95
C VAL A 177 -15.58 2.56 10.06
N THR A 178 -16.45 2.62 9.05
CA THR A 178 -17.50 3.63 9.00
C THR A 178 -18.66 3.23 9.91
N GLY A 179 -19.49 4.21 10.27
CA GLY A 179 -20.76 3.95 10.95
C GLY A 179 -21.82 3.38 10.01
N ALA A 180 -21.62 3.49 8.69
CA ALA A 180 -22.56 3.03 7.69
C ALA A 180 -22.57 1.50 7.62
N ARG A 181 -23.77 0.90 7.59
CA ARG A 181 -23.95 -0.54 7.49
C ARG A 181 -24.53 -0.87 6.11
N GLY A 182 -23.79 -1.68 5.35
CA GLY A 182 -24.28 -2.21 4.08
C GLY A 182 -25.50 -3.13 4.25
N PRO A 183 -26.21 -3.46 3.16
CA PRO A 183 -27.36 -4.34 3.22
C PRO A 183 -26.96 -5.72 3.77
N LYS A 184 -27.75 -6.24 4.71
CA LYS A 184 -27.43 -7.49 5.43
C LYS A 184 -27.24 -8.65 4.44
N GLY A 185 -26.12 -9.36 4.55
CA GLY A 185 -25.81 -10.51 3.70
C GLY A 185 -25.23 -10.16 2.33
N SER A 186 -25.01 -8.87 2.03
CA SER A 186 -24.35 -8.48 0.77
C SER A 186 -22.88 -8.90 0.74
N PRO A 187 -22.38 -9.41 -0.39
CA PRO A 187 -20.95 -9.60 -0.58
C PRO A 187 -20.21 -8.26 -0.51
N THR A 188 -18.92 -8.34 -0.17
CA THR A 188 -18.04 -7.18 -0.10
C THR A 188 -17.10 -7.19 -1.29
N PHE A 189 -17.10 -6.10 -2.06
CA PHE A 189 -16.22 -5.88 -3.20
C PHE A 189 -15.12 -4.89 -2.81
N LYS A 190 -13.87 -5.21 -3.13
CA LYS A 190 -12.73 -4.32 -2.84
C LYS A 190 -12.45 -3.45 -4.05
N LEU A 191 -12.55 -2.14 -3.90
CA LEU A 191 -12.11 -1.18 -4.90
C LEU A 191 -10.82 -0.51 -4.42
N ARG A 192 -9.88 -0.29 -5.34
CA ARG A 192 -8.54 0.18 -5.00
C ARG A 192 -8.06 1.26 -5.96
N HIS A 193 -7.39 2.28 -5.46
CA HIS A 193 -6.64 3.19 -6.33
C HIS A 193 -5.46 2.46 -6.98
N PRO A 194 -5.17 2.66 -8.27
CA PRO A 194 -3.98 2.08 -8.89
C PRO A 194 -2.72 2.40 -8.08
N ARG A 195 -2.07 1.35 -7.54
CA ARG A 195 -1.11 1.49 -6.43
C ARG A 195 0.06 2.41 -6.72
N LEU A 196 0.60 2.36 -7.95
CA LEU A 196 1.75 3.17 -8.32
C LEU A 196 1.41 4.66 -8.37
N SER A 197 0.32 5.04 -9.06
CA SER A 197 -0.11 6.44 -9.14
C SER A 197 -0.53 6.96 -7.77
N TYR A 198 -1.22 6.14 -6.97
CA TYR A 198 -1.59 6.50 -5.62
C TYR A 198 -0.37 6.75 -4.72
N ALA A 199 0.59 5.83 -4.73
CA ALA A 199 1.85 5.98 -4.00
C ALA A 199 2.63 7.22 -4.47
N ARG A 200 2.73 7.45 -5.79
CA ARG A 200 3.35 8.68 -6.32
C ARG A 200 2.69 9.93 -5.73
N ASN A 201 1.36 10.00 -5.76
CA ASN A 201 0.63 11.16 -5.25
C ASN A 201 0.94 11.39 -3.76
N LEU A 202 0.96 10.34 -2.94
CA LEU A 202 1.35 10.45 -1.53
C LEU A 202 2.80 10.91 -1.36
N LEU A 203 3.74 10.34 -2.11
CA LEU A 203 5.17 10.65 -2.03
C LEU A 203 5.54 12.03 -2.61
N GLU A 204 4.60 12.71 -3.27
CA GLU A 204 4.76 14.08 -3.76
C GLU A 204 4.06 15.12 -2.87
N THR A 205 3.42 14.70 -1.78
CA THR A 205 2.80 15.60 -0.80
C THR A 205 3.84 16.39 -0.01
N MET A 206 3.39 17.52 0.55
CA MET A 206 4.11 18.23 1.60
C MET A 206 3.93 17.47 2.91
N ALA A 207 5.03 17.22 3.62
CA ALA A 207 5.06 16.56 4.91
C ALA A 207 5.73 17.45 5.97
N PRO A 208 5.47 17.20 7.26
CA PRO A 208 6.10 17.94 8.33
C PRO A 208 7.60 17.64 8.45
N VAL A 209 8.34 18.67 8.83
CA VAL A 209 9.71 18.59 9.36
C VAL A 209 9.71 19.31 10.70
N GLY A 210 10.25 18.66 11.73
CA GLY A 210 10.35 19.27 13.04
C GLY A 210 11.59 20.17 13.20
N PRO A 211 11.96 20.48 14.46
CA PRO A 211 11.39 19.92 15.69
C PRO A 211 9.92 20.34 15.91
N PHE A 212 9.17 19.51 16.63
CA PHE A 212 7.81 19.83 17.07
C PHE A 212 7.84 20.40 18.50
N SER A 213 7.19 21.55 18.70
CA SER A 213 7.07 22.20 20.00
C SER A 213 5.61 22.27 20.44
N PHE A 214 5.38 22.07 21.74
CA PHE A 214 4.07 22.26 22.35
C PHE A 214 3.65 23.73 22.28
N VAL A 215 2.35 23.97 22.09
CA VAL A 215 1.77 25.31 22.02
C VAL A 215 0.59 25.40 22.98
N ASP A 216 0.61 26.42 23.83
CA ASP A 216 -0.46 26.66 24.81
C ASP A 216 -1.75 27.13 24.13
N VAL A 217 -2.80 26.31 24.23
CA VAL A 217 -4.11 26.56 23.63
C VAL A 217 -4.91 27.61 24.42
N GLU A 218 -4.67 27.76 25.72
CA GLU A 218 -5.35 28.76 26.54
C GLU A 218 -4.94 30.18 26.11
N GLU A 219 -3.66 30.40 25.85
CA GLU A 219 -3.17 31.69 25.35
C GLU A 219 -3.74 32.05 23.97
N ILE A 220 -3.90 31.04 23.10
CA ILE A 220 -4.46 31.22 21.77
C ILE A 220 -5.96 31.53 21.84
N SER A 221 -6.71 30.75 22.63
CA SER A 221 -8.17 30.88 22.73
C SER A 221 -8.61 32.22 23.34
N LYS A 222 -7.81 32.81 24.24
CA LYS A 222 -8.03 34.19 24.74
C LYS A 222 -8.06 35.24 23.63
N LYS A 223 -7.36 35.00 22.51
CA LYS A 223 -7.25 35.94 21.38
C LYS A 223 -8.13 35.56 20.19
N ARG A 224 -8.72 34.35 20.18
CA ARG A 224 -9.34 33.76 18.99
C ARG A 224 -10.56 32.90 19.35
N SER A 225 -11.68 33.16 18.68
CA SER A 225 -12.93 32.42 18.88
C SER A 225 -12.94 31.02 18.23
N ASN A 226 -12.18 30.80 17.16
CA ASN A 226 -12.11 29.51 16.46
C ASN A 226 -10.65 29.06 16.24
N VAL A 227 -10.12 28.29 17.20
CA VAL A 227 -8.74 27.81 17.19
C VAL A 227 -8.49 26.83 16.03
N ALA A 228 -9.45 25.95 15.72
CA ALA A 228 -9.30 24.96 14.65
C ALA A 228 -9.14 25.61 13.26
N SER A 229 -9.96 26.62 12.96
CA SER A 229 -9.85 27.37 11.70
C SER A 229 -8.56 28.18 11.64
N TRP A 230 -8.15 28.78 12.76
CA TRP A 230 -6.87 29.48 12.86
C TRP A 230 -5.69 28.54 12.59
N LEU A 231 -5.68 27.34 13.19
CA LEU A 231 -4.65 26.33 12.95
C LEU A 231 -4.52 25.99 11.47
N CYS A 232 -5.65 25.73 10.79
CA CYS A 232 -5.67 25.40 9.36
C CYS A 232 -5.17 26.54 8.45
N SER A 233 -5.13 27.79 8.95
CA SER A 233 -4.57 28.95 8.25
C SER A 233 -3.06 29.14 8.45
N GLN A 234 -2.44 28.40 9.37
CA GLN A 234 -1.01 28.52 9.64
C GLN A 234 -0.17 27.91 8.51
N SER A 235 1.00 28.51 8.26
CA SER A 235 1.98 28.00 7.30
C SER A 235 2.84 26.86 7.85
N LYS A 236 2.69 26.53 9.14
CA LYS A 236 3.44 25.47 9.83
C LYS A 236 2.58 24.21 9.99
N PRO A 237 3.18 23.01 9.90
CA PRO A 237 2.48 21.78 10.21
C PRO A 237 2.12 21.70 11.69
N PHE A 238 1.03 21.01 12.00
CA PHE A 238 0.65 20.73 13.37
C PHE A 238 0.00 19.36 13.52
N VAL A 239 0.00 18.88 14.76
CA VAL A 239 -0.85 17.81 15.25
C VAL A 239 -1.63 18.35 16.44
N ALA A 240 -2.94 18.18 16.43
CA ALA A 240 -3.84 18.78 17.40
C ALA A 240 -4.71 17.72 18.07
N GLU A 241 -4.87 17.83 19.38
CA GLU A 241 -5.89 17.09 20.10
C GLU A 241 -7.20 17.85 19.95
N ILE A 242 -8.22 17.16 19.49
CA ILE A 242 -9.53 17.72 19.22
C ILE A 242 -10.65 16.94 19.89
N ALA A 243 -11.75 17.64 20.14
CA ALA A 243 -13.06 17.06 20.36
C ALA A 243 -14.00 17.59 19.28
N VAL A 244 -14.78 16.68 18.68
CA VAL A 244 -15.76 17.01 17.65
C VAL A 244 -17.17 16.94 18.21
N ASP A 245 -18.03 17.86 17.78
CA ASP A 245 -19.43 17.99 18.17
C ASP A 245 -20.23 18.50 16.94
N ASP A 246 -21.54 18.26 16.92
CA ASP A 246 -22.45 18.68 15.84
C ASP A 246 -21.96 18.27 14.43
N GLY A 247 -21.78 16.96 14.24
CA GLY A 247 -21.39 16.36 12.96
C GLY A 247 -22.56 16.29 11.98
N LEU A 248 -22.31 16.59 10.71
CA LEU A 248 -23.30 16.33 9.66
C LEU A 248 -23.55 14.80 9.59
N PRO A 249 -24.81 14.33 9.69
CA PRO A 249 -25.09 12.91 9.98
C PRO A 249 -24.42 11.93 9.03
N ASP A 250 -24.51 12.13 7.72
CA ASP A 250 -23.99 11.20 6.73
C ASP A 250 -22.46 11.31 6.63
N GLU A 251 -21.94 12.53 6.57
CA GLU A 251 -20.51 12.81 6.48
C GLU A 251 -19.76 12.26 7.70
N ALA A 252 -20.27 12.51 8.92
CA ALA A 252 -19.68 12.01 10.15
C ALA A 252 -19.73 10.48 10.21
N THR A 253 -20.83 9.88 9.74
CA THR A 253 -20.99 8.42 9.67
C THR A 253 -19.96 7.79 8.73
N ILE A 254 -19.73 8.38 7.56
CA ILE A 254 -18.76 7.87 6.56
C ILE A 254 -17.33 8.17 7.01
N TYR A 255 -17.08 9.34 7.60
CA TYR A 255 -15.76 9.71 8.08
C TYR A 255 -15.31 8.85 9.26
N GLY A 256 -16.25 8.44 10.12
CA GLY A 256 -16.00 7.52 11.22
C GLY A 256 -14.98 8.05 12.24
N PHE A 257 -14.98 9.36 12.54
CA PHE A 257 -14.09 9.90 13.57
C PHE A 257 -14.47 9.34 14.94
N GLY A 258 -13.51 8.75 15.64
CA GLY A 258 -13.74 8.09 16.93
C GLY A 258 -14.24 6.63 16.84
N ASN A 259 -14.56 6.13 15.63
CA ASN A 259 -14.78 4.70 15.44
C ASN A 259 -13.45 3.96 15.58
N SER A 260 -13.42 2.89 16.36
CA SER A 260 -12.24 2.06 16.55
C SER A 260 -12.48 0.63 16.09
N THR A 261 -11.49 0.05 15.44
CA THR A 261 -11.40 -1.39 15.19
C THR A 261 -10.95 -2.17 16.45
N SER A 262 -10.44 -1.47 17.47
CA SER A 262 -9.91 -2.06 18.68
C SER A 262 -11.03 -2.42 19.67
N LYS A 263 -10.87 -3.55 20.37
CA LYS A 263 -11.76 -3.95 21.47
C LYS A 263 -11.66 -3.00 22.67
N ASN A 264 -10.50 -2.37 22.84
CA ASN A 264 -10.31 -1.29 23.78
C ASN A 264 -10.83 -0.04 23.08
N LYS A 265 -12.03 0.42 23.45
CA LYS A 265 -12.69 1.62 22.92
C LYS A 265 -11.93 2.91 23.28
N LEU A 266 -10.66 3.00 22.89
CA LEU A 266 -9.86 4.21 23.01
C LEU A 266 -10.48 5.24 22.07
N ILE A 267 -10.86 6.37 22.65
CA ILE A 267 -11.39 7.50 21.88
C ILE A 267 -10.20 8.18 21.22
N ARG A 268 -10.15 8.11 19.90
CA ARG A 268 -9.17 8.82 19.11
C ARG A 268 -9.46 10.32 19.16
N ASN A 269 -8.48 11.11 19.55
CA ASN A 269 -8.59 12.56 19.75
C ASN A 269 -7.50 13.35 19.02
N TRP A 270 -6.43 12.72 18.56
CA TRP A 270 -5.35 13.42 17.85
C TRP A 270 -5.55 13.37 16.33
N VAL A 271 -5.26 14.49 15.67
CA VAL A 271 -5.34 14.66 14.21
C VAL A 271 -4.18 15.50 13.68
N SER A 272 -3.68 15.17 12.49
CA SER A 272 -2.73 16.03 11.77
C SER A 272 -3.47 17.01 10.86
N THR A 273 -2.76 18.02 10.33
CA THR A 273 -3.39 19.07 9.53
C THR A 273 -4.25 18.60 8.34
N PRO A 274 -3.85 17.60 7.51
CA PRO A 274 -4.70 17.16 6.39
C PRO A 274 -6.06 16.70 6.89
N GLU A 275 -6.07 16.02 8.03
CA GLU A 275 -7.27 15.50 8.64
C GLU A 275 -8.13 16.61 9.25
N LEU A 276 -7.54 17.54 10.01
CA LEU A 276 -8.30 18.66 10.59
C LEU A 276 -8.96 19.52 9.52
N LYS A 277 -8.29 19.74 8.39
CA LYS A 277 -8.86 20.47 7.24
C LYS A 277 -10.11 19.77 6.70
N GLU A 278 -10.08 18.45 6.57
CA GLU A 278 -11.25 17.69 6.13
C GLU A 278 -12.35 17.69 7.19
N LEU A 279 -12.00 17.52 8.48
CA LEU A 279 -12.96 17.48 9.57
C LEU A 279 -13.76 18.78 9.73
N LEU A 280 -13.18 19.95 9.40
CA LEU A 280 -13.90 21.23 9.36
C LEU A 280 -15.03 21.26 8.31
N THR A 281 -15.02 20.35 7.34
CA THR A 281 -16.12 20.19 6.37
C THR A 281 -17.20 19.20 6.84
N VAL A 282 -16.89 18.39 7.86
CA VAL A 282 -17.74 17.32 8.39
C VAL A 282 -18.43 17.73 9.69
N TYR A 283 -17.73 18.46 10.55
CA TYR A 283 -18.19 18.86 11.87
C TYR A 283 -18.28 20.37 11.98
N LYS A 284 -19.42 20.86 12.49
CA LYS A 284 -19.64 22.30 12.68
C LYS A 284 -18.88 22.86 13.88
N LYS A 285 -18.60 22.02 14.87
CA LYS A 285 -17.92 22.42 16.10
C LYS A 285 -16.74 21.50 16.41
N ILE A 286 -15.55 22.09 16.41
CA ILE A 286 -14.31 21.41 16.78
C ILE A 286 -13.62 22.22 17.87
N THR A 287 -13.43 21.59 19.02
CA THR A 287 -12.66 22.15 20.14
C THR A 287 -11.25 21.61 20.08
N VAL A 288 -10.25 22.49 20.09
CA VAL A 288 -8.83 22.11 20.18
C VAL A 288 -8.40 22.16 21.64
N ARG A 289 -7.69 21.13 22.12
CA ARG A 289 -7.24 21.01 23.51
C ARG A 289 -5.73 21.18 23.66
N ASN A 290 -4.97 20.48 22.82
CA ASN A 290 -3.51 20.47 22.82
C ASN A 290 -2.99 20.59 21.40
N ILE A 291 -1.81 21.21 21.22
CA ILE A 291 -1.21 21.44 19.91
C ILE A 291 0.30 21.16 19.98
N TRP A 292 0.77 20.35 19.04
CA TRP A 292 2.19 20.23 18.70
C TRP A 292 2.41 20.85 17.32
N MET A 293 3.28 21.84 17.22
CA MET A 293 3.54 22.57 15.98
C MET A 293 4.97 22.32 15.50
N GLY A 294 5.12 21.89 14.26
CA GLY A 294 6.42 21.66 13.62
C GLY A 294 7.02 22.94 13.03
N GLU A 295 8.24 22.84 12.53
CA GLU A 295 8.99 23.98 12.01
C GLU A 295 8.43 24.44 10.65
N LYS A 296 8.31 23.50 9.70
CA LYS A 296 7.97 23.79 8.30
C LYS A 296 7.45 22.58 7.56
N TYR A 297 6.91 22.85 6.37
CA TYR A 297 6.62 21.83 5.37
C TYR A 297 7.82 21.59 4.45
N GLN A 298 8.04 20.33 4.09
CA GLN A 298 8.95 19.94 3.02
C GLN A 298 8.27 18.92 2.11
N ARG A 299 8.50 19.01 0.80
CA ARG A 299 7.98 18.02 -0.14
C ARG A 299 8.74 16.71 0.05
N LEU A 300 8.01 15.60 0.14
CA LEU A 300 8.65 14.29 0.35
C LEU A 300 9.58 13.90 -0.80
N SER A 301 9.26 14.27 -2.03
CA SER A 301 10.12 14.04 -3.19
C SER A 301 11.51 14.64 -3.08
N ASP A 302 11.68 15.66 -2.23
CA ASP A 302 12.95 16.38 -2.08
C ASP A 302 13.85 15.71 -1.03
N VAL A 303 13.28 14.82 -0.22
CA VAL A 303 13.96 14.09 0.86
C VAL A 303 14.21 12.63 0.47
N LEU A 304 13.35 12.06 -0.36
CA LEU A 304 13.45 10.67 -0.79
C LEU A 304 14.65 10.46 -1.73
N PRO A 305 15.33 9.30 -1.65
CA PRO A 305 16.42 8.98 -2.57
C PRO A 305 15.97 9.05 -4.04
N GLU A 306 16.81 9.62 -4.91
CA GLU A 306 16.52 9.72 -6.34
C GLU A 306 16.13 8.38 -6.99
N PRO A 307 16.74 7.21 -6.66
CA PRO A 307 16.29 5.93 -7.20
C PRO A 307 14.83 5.59 -6.89
N VAL A 308 14.32 6.01 -5.72
CA VAL A 308 12.90 5.84 -5.33
C VAL A 308 12.01 6.72 -6.21
N MET A 309 12.35 8.00 -6.35
CA MET A 309 11.56 8.94 -7.15
C MET A 309 11.56 8.57 -8.64
N LYS A 310 12.71 8.17 -9.18
CA LYS A 310 12.82 7.64 -10.54
C LYS A 310 11.98 6.39 -10.76
N PHE A 311 11.86 5.53 -9.74
CA PHE A 311 11.03 4.32 -9.82
C PHE A 311 9.54 4.67 -9.88
N VAL A 312 9.03 5.51 -8.97
CA VAL A 312 7.59 5.85 -8.91
C VAL A 312 7.12 6.76 -10.03
N ARG A 313 8.04 7.48 -10.69
CA ARG A 313 7.76 8.32 -11.87
C ARG A 313 7.97 7.61 -13.21
N ALA A 314 8.45 6.36 -13.21
CA ALA A 314 8.72 5.65 -14.45
C ALA A 314 7.42 5.29 -15.17
N LYS A 315 7.15 5.93 -16.33
CA LYS A 315 5.95 5.70 -17.16
C LYS A 315 5.67 4.23 -17.47
N ILE A 316 6.73 3.46 -17.72
CA ILE A 316 6.62 2.01 -18.00
C ILE A 316 6.08 1.21 -16.82
N SER A 317 6.16 1.74 -15.59
CA SER A 317 5.72 1.05 -14.39
C SER A 317 4.20 1.17 -14.14
N PHE A 318 3.48 2.11 -14.77
CA PHE A 318 2.06 2.34 -14.48
C PHE A 318 1.13 1.18 -14.88
N GLY A 319 1.59 0.32 -15.78
CA GLY A 319 0.93 -0.95 -16.12
C GLY A 319 1.39 -2.15 -15.28
N SER A 320 2.41 -2.01 -14.42
CA SER A 320 3.00 -3.14 -13.69
C SER A 320 2.38 -3.28 -12.30
N TRP A 321 1.84 -4.48 -12.06
CA TRP A 321 1.26 -4.86 -10.79
C TRP A 321 2.33 -4.97 -9.69
N SER A 322 3.44 -5.67 -9.95
CA SER A 322 4.54 -5.81 -9.00
C SER A 322 5.19 -4.46 -8.69
N ALA A 323 5.28 -3.54 -9.66
CA ALA A 323 5.75 -2.19 -9.41
C ALA A 323 4.79 -1.44 -8.47
N GLY A 324 3.48 -1.63 -8.64
CA GLY A 324 2.46 -1.14 -7.72
C GLY A 324 2.64 -1.64 -6.29
N ILE A 325 2.93 -2.94 -6.10
CA ILE A 325 3.20 -3.52 -4.78
C ILE A 325 4.44 -2.90 -4.13
N VAL A 326 5.53 -2.74 -4.87
CA VAL A 326 6.75 -2.11 -4.35
C VAL A 326 6.48 -0.64 -3.99
N ALA A 327 5.74 0.09 -4.83
CA ALA A 327 5.38 1.48 -4.57
C ALA A 327 4.48 1.63 -3.33
N GLU A 328 3.49 0.74 -3.15
CA GLU A 328 2.68 0.70 -1.94
C GLU A 328 3.55 0.39 -0.71
N THR A 329 4.50 -0.53 -0.84
CA THR A 329 5.43 -0.86 0.25
C THR A 329 6.29 0.34 0.66
N ILE A 330 6.78 1.13 -0.29
CA ILE A 330 7.61 2.31 -0.03
C ILE A 330 6.88 3.34 0.85
N TRP A 331 5.67 3.75 0.48
CA TRP A 331 4.98 4.76 1.29
C TRP A 331 4.55 4.20 2.65
N ARG A 332 4.18 2.90 2.73
CA ARG A 332 3.85 2.26 4.01
C ARG A 332 5.08 2.11 4.91
N ALA A 333 6.27 1.96 4.34
CA ALA A 333 7.53 1.92 5.07
C ALA A 333 7.95 3.28 5.66
N LEU A 334 7.58 4.40 5.03
CA LEU A 334 7.71 5.72 5.65
C LEU A 334 6.81 5.91 6.88
N CYS A 335 5.76 5.08 7.00
CA CYS A 335 4.84 5.06 8.11
C CYS A 335 5.16 3.97 9.14
N ALA A 336 6.31 3.30 9.04
CA ALA A 336 6.70 2.21 9.93
C ALA A 336 6.89 2.68 11.39
N PRO A 337 6.69 1.80 12.38
CA PRO A 337 6.94 2.10 13.78
C PRO A 337 8.43 2.28 14.07
N ASP A 338 8.74 2.88 15.22
CA ASP A 338 10.12 3.02 15.69
C ASP A 338 10.76 1.64 15.92
N SER A 339 11.81 1.35 15.15
CA SER A 339 12.55 0.09 15.18
C SER A 339 13.72 0.07 16.17
N ARG A 340 13.99 1.17 16.89
CA ARG A 340 15.04 1.21 17.92
C ARG A 340 14.75 0.16 19.01
N ARG A 341 15.77 -0.31 19.73
CA ARG A 341 15.63 -1.33 20.78
C ARG A 341 14.67 -0.86 21.88
N ARG A 342 13.57 -1.59 22.12
CA ARG A 342 12.56 -1.27 23.15
C ARG A 342 13.12 -1.41 24.56
N VAL A 343 12.95 -0.38 25.39
CA VAL A 343 13.13 -0.47 26.84
C VAL A 343 11.81 -0.92 27.47
N PRO A 344 11.80 -1.90 28.38
CA PRO A 344 10.55 -2.33 29.05
C PRO A 344 9.85 -1.16 29.74
N GLY A 345 8.55 -1.01 29.52
CA GLY A 345 7.72 0.04 30.14
C GLY A 345 7.69 1.39 29.41
N GLU A 346 8.56 1.61 28.43
CA GLU A 346 8.58 2.83 27.62
C GLU A 346 7.50 2.76 26.52
N GLN A 347 6.57 3.72 26.50
CA GLN A 347 5.66 3.89 25.38
C GLN A 347 6.43 4.44 24.19
N ARG A 348 6.28 3.80 23.02
CA ARG A 348 6.91 4.24 21.78
C ARG A 348 5.89 4.58 20.72
N PRO A 349 6.23 5.50 19.81
CA PRO A 349 5.34 5.85 18.73
C PRO A 349 5.27 4.70 17.71
N ASP A 350 4.06 4.41 17.24
CA ASP A 350 3.77 3.42 16.20
C ASP A 350 4.02 3.97 14.78
N THR A 351 4.40 5.25 14.68
CA THR A 351 4.81 5.91 13.43
C THR A 351 5.56 7.23 13.72
N SER A 352 6.20 7.83 12.71
CA SER A 352 6.85 9.15 12.83
C SER A 352 5.85 10.30 12.60
N TRP A 353 6.24 11.54 12.88
CA TRP A 353 5.41 12.72 12.54
C TRP A 353 4.98 12.73 11.07
N ARG A 354 5.94 12.43 10.18
CA ARG A 354 5.74 12.27 8.74
C ARG A 354 4.82 11.09 8.42
N GLY A 355 4.98 9.97 9.13
CA GLY A 355 4.15 8.79 8.95
C GLY A 355 2.68 9.05 9.33
N ALA A 356 2.43 9.70 10.46
CA ALA A 356 1.09 10.12 10.88
C ALA A 356 0.44 11.07 9.86
N TRP A 357 1.25 11.95 9.26
CA TRP A 357 0.83 12.83 8.18
C TRP A 357 0.40 12.09 6.91
N LEU A 358 1.22 11.14 6.46
CA LEU A 358 0.93 10.31 5.29
C LEU A 358 -0.32 9.46 5.48
N ILE A 359 -0.50 8.89 6.68
CA ILE A 359 -1.71 8.13 7.03
C ILE A 359 -2.94 9.03 7.00
N ALA A 360 -2.84 10.28 7.44
CA ALA A 360 -3.94 11.23 7.33
C ALA A 360 -4.28 11.59 5.88
N HIS A 361 -3.29 11.76 5.01
CA HIS A 361 -3.52 11.95 3.57
C HIS A 361 -4.23 10.74 2.94
N ASP A 362 -3.77 9.54 3.25
CA ASP A 362 -4.40 8.28 2.81
C ASP A 362 -5.87 8.21 3.26
N LYS A 363 -6.12 8.53 4.54
CA LYS A 363 -7.46 8.57 5.11
C LYS A 363 -8.37 9.58 4.41
N VAL A 364 -7.92 10.81 4.20
CA VAL A 364 -8.71 11.86 3.54
C VAL A 364 -9.02 11.49 2.09
N ALA A 365 -8.04 10.97 1.34
CA ALA A 365 -8.27 10.52 -0.02
C ALA A 365 -9.30 9.36 -0.08
N SER A 366 -9.15 8.38 0.83
CA SER A 366 -10.05 7.24 0.91
C SER A 366 -11.47 7.64 1.36
N TYR A 367 -11.59 8.58 2.30
CA TYR A 367 -12.87 9.16 2.72
C TYR A 367 -13.60 9.82 1.55
N ARG A 368 -12.90 10.62 0.73
CA ARG A 368 -13.52 11.29 -0.42
C ARG A 368 -14.04 10.29 -1.44
N ALA A 369 -13.30 9.21 -1.71
CA ALA A 369 -13.79 8.12 -2.56
C ALA A 369 -15.01 7.41 -1.95
N ALA A 370 -14.97 7.12 -0.65
CA ALA A 370 -16.09 6.52 0.07
C ALA A 370 -17.34 7.42 0.08
N LYS A 371 -17.19 8.73 0.28
CA LYS A 371 -18.28 9.71 0.23
C LYS A 371 -18.87 9.80 -1.18
N TYR A 372 -18.03 9.85 -2.21
CA TYR A 372 -18.49 9.88 -3.61
C TYR A 372 -19.38 8.67 -3.96
N LEU A 373 -18.99 7.49 -3.47
CA LEU A 373 -19.72 6.23 -3.65
C LEU A 373 -20.99 6.19 -2.79
N TYR A 374 -20.93 6.68 -1.56
CA TYR A 374 -22.10 6.79 -0.68
C TYR A 374 -23.20 7.66 -1.31
N ASP A 375 -22.82 8.79 -1.93
CA ASP A 375 -23.75 9.69 -2.62
C ASP A 375 -24.43 9.05 -3.85
N ARG A 376 -23.99 7.85 -4.23
CA ARG A 376 -24.53 6.99 -5.30
C ARG A 376 -25.11 5.68 -4.77
N ASN A 377 -25.41 5.62 -3.47
CA ASN A 377 -25.99 4.47 -2.77
C ASN A 377 -25.05 3.26 -2.63
N HIS A 378 -23.73 3.45 -2.78
CA HIS A 378 -22.74 2.40 -2.53
C HIS A 378 -22.13 2.58 -1.14
N ILE A 379 -22.42 1.67 -0.22
CA ILE A 379 -21.95 1.78 1.16
C ILE A 379 -20.54 1.18 1.28
N ALA A 380 -19.59 2.02 1.72
CA ALA A 380 -18.24 1.59 2.06
C ALA A 380 -18.09 1.40 3.59
N PRO A 381 -18.26 0.17 4.13
CA PRO A 381 -18.08 -0.09 5.57
C PRO A 381 -16.66 0.12 6.09
N MET A 382 -15.64 0.09 5.21
CA MET A 382 -14.24 0.21 5.60
C MET A 382 -13.37 0.75 4.48
N TYR A 383 -12.41 1.61 4.82
CA TYR A 383 -11.41 2.13 3.88
C TYR A 383 -10.06 2.47 4.53
N GLY A 384 -9.03 2.57 3.71
CA GLY A 384 -7.65 2.93 4.07
C GLY A 384 -6.63 2.18 3.21
N TYR A 385 -5.35 2.55 3.30
CA TYR A 385 -4.27 2.00 2.46
C TYR A 385 -4.54 2.10 0.95
N GLY A 386 -5.24 3.15 0.51
CA GLY A 386 -5.61 3.37 -0.89
C GLY A 386 -6.66 2.41 -1.45
N TRP A 387 -7.41 1.71 -0.59
CA TRP A 387 -8.55 0.89 -1.00
C TRP A 387 -9.75 1.08 -0.07
N LEU A 388 -10.91 0.65 -0.55
CA LEU A 388 -12.14 0.61 0.21
C LEU A 388 -12.94 -0.65 -0.13
N ASN A 389 -13.69 -1.12 0.86
CA ASN A 389 -14.59 -2.24 0.71
C ASN A 389 -16.00 -1.69 0.56
N CYS A 390 -16.72 -2.09 -0.48
CA CYS A 390 -18.13 -1.77 -0.72
C CYS A 390 -18.99 -3.00 -0.48
N ALA A 391 -20.03 -2.88 0.33
CA ALA A 391 -21.00 -3.94 0.54
C ALA A 391 -22.22 -3.68 -0.34
N VAL A 392 -22.33 -4.41 -1.45
CA VAL A 392 -23.42 -4.22 -2.43
C VAL A 392 -24.04 -5.55 -2.86
N PRO A 393 -25.34 -5.56 -3.19
CA PRO A 393 -25.99 -6.70 -3.85
C PRO A 393 -25.33 -7.04 -5.20
N PRO A 394 -25.35 -8.31 -5.65
CA PRO A 394 -24.73 -8.72 -6.90
C PRO A 394 -25.27 -8.01 -8.16
N ASP A 395 -26.53 -7.58 -8.15
CA ASP A 395 -27.22 -6.93 -9.27
C ASP A 395 -26.78 -5.49 -9.53
N VAL A 396 -26.05 -4.86 -8.60
CA VAL A 396 -25.57 -3.47 -8.74
C VAL A 396 -24.05 -3.37 -8.87
N VAL A 397 -23.35 -4.49 -9.08
CA VAL A 397 -21.89 -4.54 -9.22
C VAL A 397 -21.40 -3.72 -10.41
N ASP A 398 -22.11 -3.78 -11.54
CA ASP A 398 -21.77 -3.01 -12.73
C ASP A 398 -21.77 -1.50 -12.45
N ASP A 399 -22.80 -1.01 -11.77
CA ASP A 399 -22.93 0.40 -11.38
C ASP A 399 -21.85 0.79 -10.38
N LEU A 400 -21.58 -0.08 -9.39
CA LEU A 400 -20.47 0.12 -8.45
C LEU A 400 -19.14 0.27 -9.17
N ILE A 401 -18.85 -0.56 -10.18
CA ILE A 401 -17.61 -0.47 -10.95
C ILE A 401 -17.58 0.85 -11.74
N ARG A 402 -18.66 1.24 -12.41
CA ARG A 402 -18.73 2.50 -13.19
C ARG A 402 -18.49 3.72 -12.29
N ASP A 403 -19.13 3.75 -11.13
CA ASP A 403 -18.98 4.83 -10.16
C ASP A 403 -17.60 4.84 -9.51
N GLY A 404 -17.05 3.65 -9.21
CA GLY A 404 -15.68 3.48 -8.73
C GLY A 404 -14.64 4.04 -9.71
N LEU A 405 -14.79 3.74 -11.00
CA LEU A 405 -13.92 4.27 -12.05
C LEU A 405 -13.98 5.81 -12.11
N ALA A 406 -15.18 6.38 -11.94
CA ALA A 406 -15.39 7.82 -11.95
C ALA A 406 -14.74 8.54 -10.76
N CYS A 407 -14.46 7.85 -9.63
CA CYS A 407 -13.66 8.39 -8.52
C CYS A 407 -12.22 7.82 -8.46
N GLY A 408 -11.78 7.12 -9.52
CA GLY A 408 -10.39 6.70 -9.68
C GLY A 408 -9.99 5.44 -8.90
N VAL A 409 -10.95 4.57 -8.57
CA VAL A 409 -10.70 3.24 -8.02
C VAL A 409 -11.08 2.15 -9.02
N ILE A 410 -10.40 1.01 -8.93
CA ILE A 410 -10.55 -0.15 -9.82
C ILE A 410 -10.90 -1.40 -9.01
N PRO A 411 -11.73 -2.31 -9.55
CA PRO A 411 -11.97 -3.63 -8.95
C PRO A 411 -10.78 -4.57 -9.20
N PRO A 412 -10.68 -5.70 -8.47
CA PRO A 412 -9.86 -6.82 -8.91
C PRO A 412 -10.42 -7.41 -10.21
N MET A 413 -9.57 -8.00 -11.05
CA MET A 413 -9.98 -8.51 -12.36
C MET A 413 -11.04 -9.61 -12.28
N ILE A 414 -11.05 -10.41 -11.21
CA ILE A 414 -12.07 -11.46 -11.00
C ILE A 414 -13.49 -10.90 -10.80
N ASP A 415 -13.60 -9.72 -10.18
CA ASP A 415 -14.88 -9.09 -9.87
C ASP A 415 -15.46 -8.32 -11.06
N VAL A 416 -14.70 -8.16 -12.15
CA VAL A 416 -15.20 -7.56 -13.38
C VAL A 416 -16.17 -8.54 -14.05
N PRO A 417 -17.42 -8.16 -14.34
CA PRO A 417 -18.36 -8.99 -15.09
C PRO A 417 -17.83 -9.34 -16.49
N ASP A 418 -18.22 -10.50 -17.01
CA ASP A 418 -17.89 -10.85 -18.38
C ASP A 418 -18.53 -9.87 -19.36
N ASN A 419 -17.75 -9.40 -20.34
CA ASN A 419 -18.17 -8.39 -21.31
C ASN A 419 -18.57 -7.03 -20.72
N PHE A 420 -18.17 -6.71 -19.48
CA PHE A 420 -18.41 -5.40 -18.86
C PHE A 420 -17.93 -4.23 -19.74
N MET A 421 -16.78 -4.41 -20.41
CA MET A 421 -16.14 -3.44 -21.29
C MET A 421 -15.56 -4.14 -22.52
N ARG A 422 -15.89 -3.66 -23.72
CA ARG A 422 -15.30 -4.08 -24.98
C ARG A 422 -14.18 -3.12 -25.42
N ALA A 423 -13.36 -3.57 -26.35
CA ALA A 423 -12.32 -2.73 -26.93
C ALA A 423 -12.95 -1.51 -27.64
N GLY A 424 -12.57 -0.30 -27.21
CA GLY A 424 -13.08 0.95 -27.75
C GLY A 424 -14.21 1.59 -26.95
N ASP A 425 -14.78 0.88 -25.96
CA ASP A 425 -15.79 1.46 -25.08
C ASP A 425 -15.17 2.59 -24.25
N ALA A 426 -15.93 3.67 -24.09
CA ALA A 426 -15.56 4.80 -23.24
C ALA A 426 -16.12 4.61 -21.83
N TYR A 427 -15.37 5.03 -20.82
CA TYR A 427 -15.82 5.12 -19.43
C TYR A 427 -15.29 6.39 -18.79
N SER A 428 -15.98 6.86 -17.74
CA SER A 428 -15.50 7.96 -16.92
C SER A 428 -14.34 7.49 -16.05
N TRP A 429 -13.19 8.15 -16.14
CA TRP A 429 -12.01 7.85 -15.34
C TRP A 429 -11.63 9.08 -14.50
N GLY A 430 -11.83 8.99 -13.19
CA GLY A 430 -11.47 10.05 -12.24
C GLY A 430 -10.07 9.91 -11.64
N GLY A 431 -9.34 8.84 -12.00
CA GLY A 431 -8.00 8.59 -11.50
C GLY A 431 -6.90 9.17 -12.39
N ASP A 432 -5.68 8.77 -12.12
CA ASP A 432 -4.50 9.24 -12.84
C ASP A 432 -4.50 8.75 -14.31
N PRO A 433 -4.35 9.63 -15.31
CA PRO A 433 -4.34 9.23 -16.71
C PRO A 433 -3.27 8.20 -17.07
N GLU A 434 -2.12 8.21 -16.38
CA GLU A 434 -1.03 7.26 -16.65
C GLU A 434 -1.37 5.84 -16.19
N SER A 435 -2.30 5.70 -15.24
CA SER A 435 -2.78 4.39 -14.77
C SER A 435 -3.88 3.77 -15.63
N LYS A 436 -4.43 4.53 -16.60
CA LYS A 436 -5.48 4.06 -17.50
C LYS A 436 -5.15 2.75 -18.25
N PRO A 437 -3.91 2.50 -18.72
CA PRO A 437 -3.57 1.23 -19.37
C PRO A 437 -3.76 0.00 -18.47
N LEU A 438 -3.45 0.12 -17.17
CA LEU A 438 -3.71 -0.95 -16.20
C LEU A 438 -5.22 -1.17 -16.03
N THR A 439 -5.95 -0.07 -15.86
CA THR A 439 -7.42 -0.08 -15.75
C THR A 439 -8.06 -0.76 -16.97
N ASP A 440 -7.62 -0.42 -18.19
CA ASP A 440 -8.12 -1.01 -19.42
C ASP A 440 -7.83 -2.52 -19.50
N CYS A 441 -6.66 -2.97 -19.03
CA CYS A 441 -6.35 -4.40 -18.97
C CYS A 441 -7.26 -5.15 -17.99
N ILE A 442 -7.58 -4.54 -16.84
CA ILE A 442 -8.44 -5.13 -15.81
C ILE A 442 -9.89 -5.23 -16.31
N LEU A 443 -10.46 -4.11 -16.77
CA LEU A 443 -11.86 -4.04 -17.21
C LEU A 443 -12.17 -4.93 -18.42
N GLN A 444 -11.16 -5.20 -19.25
CA GLN A 444 -11.29 -6.05 -20.43
C GLN A 444 -10.73 -7.46 -20.22
N LYS A 445 -10.37 -7.82 -18.97
CA LYS A 445 -9.77 -9.10 -18.59
C LYS A 445 -8.58 -9.52 -19.49
N ARG A 446 -7.77 -8.56 -19.93
CA ARG A 446 -6.57 -8.78 -20.75
C ARG A 446 -5.39 -9.23 -19.91
N GLN A 447 -5.55 -10.37 -19.24
CA GLN A 447 -4.59 -10.91 -18.29
C GLN A 447 -3.18 -11.04 -18.86
N LYS A 448 -3.05 -11.52 -20.11
CA LYS A 448 -1.76 -11.66 -20.80
C LYS A 448 -1.08 -10.32 -21.05
N LEU A 449 -1.85 -9.28 -21.41
CA LEU A 449 -1.30 -7.94 -21.62
C LEU A 449 -0.81 -7.32 -20.30
N ALA A 450 -1.60 -7.46 -19.22
CA ALA A 450 -1.18 -7.06 -17.87
C ALA A 450 0.07 -7.82 -17.41
N TRP A 451 0.20 -9.10 -17.79
CA TRP A 451 1.39 -9.89 -17.46
C TRP A 451 2.64 -9.35 -18.16
N ASN A 452 2.51 -8.98 -19.43
CA ASN A 452 3.61 -8.41 -20.21
C ASN A 452 4.08 -7.07 -19.65
N THR A 453 3.16 -6.19 -19.22
CA THR A 453 3.50 -4.91 -18.60
C THR A 453 4.23 -5.08 -17.28
N ASP A 454 3.99 -6.19 -16.59
CA ASP A 454 4.71 -6.54 -15.38
C ASP A 454 6.10 -7.12 -15.67
N GLU A 455 6.19 -8.04 -16.63
CA GLU A 455 7.44 -8.70 -17.04
C GLU A 455 8.47 -7.73 -17.61
N VAL A 456 8.05 -6.80 -18.46
CA VAL A 456 8.96 -5.84 -19.14
C VAL A 456 9.75 -4.98 -18.15
N ARG A 457 9.28 -4.89 -16.90
CA ARG A 457 9.92 -4.11 -15.85
C ARG A 457 11.11 -4.82 -15.21
N VAL A 458 11.10 -6.15 -15.17
CA VAL A 458 12.18 -6.96 -14.60
C VAL A 458 13.18 -7.46 -15.64
N LEU A 459 12.85 -7.35 -16.93
CA LEU A 459 13.78 -7.67 -18.00
C LEU A 459 14.96 -6.67 -18.06
N PRO A 460 16.20 -7.15 -18.25
CA PRO A 460 17.33 -6.28 -18.51
C PRO A 460 17.15 -5.53 -19.85
N PRO A 461 17.80 -4.37 -20.05
CA PRO A 461 17.85 -3.73 -21.37
C PRO A 461 18.35 -4.70 -22.45
N GLY A 462 17.68 -4.75 -23.59
CA GLY A 462 18.05 -5.61 -24.71
C GLY A 462 16.86 -6.04 -25.59
N PRO A 463 17.12 -6.85 -26.64
CA PRO A 463 16.13 -7.16 -27.68
C PRO A 463 14.82 -7.73 -27.14
N LYS A 464 14.88 -8.69 -26.21
CA LYS A 464 13.69 -9.30 -25.59
C LYS A 464 12.79 -8.26 -24.90
N ARG A 465 13.40 -7.28 -24.22
CA ARG A 465 12.66 -6.23 -23.53
C ARG A 465 12.02 -5.27 -24.54
N ASP A 466 12.73 -4.91 -25.59
CA ASP A 466 12.24 -3.97 -26.59
C ASP A 466 11.14 -4.59 -27.47
N GLU A 467 11.26 -5.87 -27.81
CA GLU A 467 10.17 -6.66 -28.41
C GLU A 467 8.92 -6.69 -27.52
N LEU A 468 9.09 -6.92 -26.22
CA LEU A 468 7.96 -6.95 -25.29
C LEU A 468 7.30 -5.58 -25.14
N LYS A 469 8.09 -4.49 -25.12
CA LYS A 469 7.55 -3.11 -25.17
C LYS A 469 6.72 -2.88 -26.43
N ALA A 470 7.23 -3.28 -27.61
CA ALA A 470 6.51 -3.14 -28.87
C ALA A 470 5.20 -3.93 -28.86
N LYS A 471 5.20 -5.16 -28.32
CA LYS A 471 3.99 -5.96 -28.12
C LYS A 471 2.99 -5.25 -27.20
N ILE A 472 3.43 -4.71 -26.06
CA ILE A 472 2.54 -3.98 -25.14
C ILE A 472 1.90 -2.77 -25.85
N GLN A 473 2.70 -1.95 -26.55
CA GLN A 473 2.22 -0.78 -27.27
C GLN A 473 1.20 -1.16 -28.35
N SER A 474 1.49 -2.20 -29.13
CA SER A 474 0.56 -2.73 -30.14
C SER A 474 -0.73 -3.27 -29.50
N GLY A 475 -0.64 -3.95 -28.37
CA GLY A 475 -1.81 -4.50 -27.67
C GLY A 475 -2.72 -3.45 -27.06
N LEU A 476 -2.13 -2.39 -26.51
CA LEU A 476 -2.88 -1.24 -26.01
C LEU A 476 -3.58 -0.51 -27.17
N ALA A 477 -2.92 -0.33 -28.32
CA ALA A 477 -3.46 0.41 -29.47
C ALA A 477 -4.51 -0.38 -30.28
N SER A 478 -4.27 -1.65 -30.58
CA SER A 478 -5.13 -2.46 -31.46
C SER A 478 -6.37 -3.03 -30.76
N GLY A 479 -6.40 -2.93 -29.43
CA GLY A 479 -7.39 -3.61 -28.63
C GLY A 479 -7.26 -5.14 -28.59
N LYS A 480 -6.21 -5.72 -29.18
CA LYS A 480 -5.97 -7.16 -29.27
C LYS A 480 -4.59 -7.52 -28.71
N ILE A 481 -4.53 -8.28 -27.62
CA ILE A 481 -3.52 -9.32 -27.30
C ILE A 481 -4.17 -10.39 -26.43
#